data_AF-A0A8T2LZ41-F1
#
_entry.id   AF-A0A8T2LZ41-F1
#
_cell.length_a   1.000
_cell.length_b   1.000
_cell.length_c   1.000
_cell.angle_alpha   90.00
_cell.angle_beta   90.00
_cell.angle_gamma   90.00
#
_symmetry.space_group_name_H-M   'P 1'
#
loop_
_entity.id
_entity.type
_entity.pdbx_description
1 polymer ?
#
loop_
_entity_poly.entity_id
_entity_poly.type
_entity_poly.pdbx_seq_one_letter_code
_entity_poly.pdbx_strand_id
1 'polypeptide(L)'
;MDNCDLEKLSVDGVQLCPEFRPEVTLYTAAVPSSVRRVRLHMTTSDCAASCKILSGDRSGTVQLEDGLNRIDVEVIAEDGTAKTYSIQLTKLSASAARLTELTVEGHQLQPGFTPDLYEYCCTCF
;
A
#
# COMPACT_ATOMS: atom_id res chain seq x y z
N MET A 1 -0.71 29.16 -10.18
CA MET A 1 -0.58 28.58 -8.83
C MET A 1 -0.14 27.17 -9.10
N ASP A 2 1.16 26.98 -9.17
CA ASP A 2 1.78 25.76 -9.64
C ASP A 2 1.78 24.76 -8.49
N ASN A 3 0.86 23.80 -8.55
CA ASN A 3 0.79 22.77 -7.53
C ASN A 3 1.46 21.48 -8.01
N CYS A 4 2.45 20.99 -7.25
CA CYS A 4 3.08 19.70 -7.47
C CYS A 4 2.42 18.56 -6.67
N ASP A 5 1.24 18.79 -6.09
CA ASP A 5 0.50 17.74 -5.39
C ASP A 5 -0.24 16.79 -6.34
N LEU A 6 -0.37 15.54 -5.90
CA LEU A 6 -1.34 14.61 -6.47
C LEU A 6 -2.75 14.95 -5.93
N GLU A 7 -3.74 15.04 -6.83
CA GLU A 7 -5.16 15.10 -6.47
C GLU A 7 -5.67 13.73 -6.04
N LYS A 8 -5.13 12.67 -6.67
CA LYS A 8 -5.54 11.30 -6.40
C LYS A 8 -4.38 10.34 -6.61
N LEU A 9 -4.24 9.39 -5.69
CA LEU A 9 -3.40 8.20 -5.81
C LEU A 9 -4.22 7.00 -5.39
N SER A 10 -4.32 6.01 -6.26
CA SER A 10 -4.96 4.73 -5.98
C SER A 10 -4.20 3.61 -6.66
N VAL A 11 -4.22 2.43 -6.07
CA VAL A 11 -3.52 1.27 -6.58
C VAL A 11 -4.54 0.15 -6.74
N ASP A 12 -4.59 -0.45 -7.93
CA ASP A 12 -5.61 -1.44 -8.27
C ASP A 12 -5.52 -2.67 -7.34
N GLY A 13 -6.61 -2.94 -6.61
CA GLY A 13 -6.68 -4.05 -5.65
C GLY A 13 -5.88 -3.84 -4.36
N VAL A 14 -5.44 -2.62 -4.04
CA VAL A 14 -4.60 -2.32 -2.87
C VAL A 14 -5.12 -1.10 -2.11
N GLN A 15 -5.26 -1.25 -0.79
CA GLN A 15 -5.60 -0.14 0.10
C GLN A 15 -4.34 0.47 0.71
N LEU A 16 -4.10 1.74 0.41
CA LEU A 16 -2.99 2.50 0.99
C LEU A 16 -3.29 2.87 2.45
N CYS A 17 -2.26 2.78 3.29
CA CYS A 17 -2.27 3.17 4.69
C CYS A 17 -1.10 4.14 4.94
N PRO A 18 -1.38 5.40 5.34
CA PRO A 18 -2.70 6.01 5.54
C PRO A 18 -3.47 6.19 4.21
N GLU A 19 -4.77 6.54 4.29
CA GLU A 19 -5.54 6.96 3.11
C GLU A 19 -4.80 8.07 2.36
N PHE A 20 -5.02 8.17 1.05
CA PHE A 20 -4.30 9.13 0.23
C PHE A 20 -4.56 10.57 0.69
N ARG A 21 -3.48 11.32 0.97
CA ARG A 21 -3.50 12.75 1.30
C ARG A 21 -2.39 13.47 0.54
N PRO A 22 -2.65 14.58 -0.17
CA PRO A 22 -1.62 15.29 -0.96
C PRO A 22 -0.40 15.72 -0.13
N GLU A 23 -0.61 15.96 1.16
CA GLU A 23 0.38 16.32 2.17
C GLU A 23 1.35 15.18 2.53
N VAL A 24 0.90 13.93 2.39
CA VAL A 24 1.64 12.74 2.79
C VAL A 24 2.41 12.21 1.59
N THR A 25 3.73 12.13 1.74
CA THR A 25 4.64 11.61 0.71
C THR A 25 4.96 10.13 0.88
N LEU A 26 4.75 9.55 2.06
CA LEU A 26 5.04 8.14 2.35
C LEU A 26 3.76 7.35 2.56
N TYR A 27 3.55 6.32 1.72
CA TYR A 27 2.45 5.39 1.86
C TYR A 27 2.95 3.98 2.05
N THR A 28 2.23 3.21 2.85
CA THR A 28 2.49 1.79 3.04
C THR A 28 1.25 0.99 2.67
N ALA A 29 1.42 -0.15 2.05
CA ALA A 29 0.31 -1.04 1.73
C ALA A 29 0.78 -2.49 1.73
N ALA A 30 -0.09 -3.38 2.13
CA ALA A 30 0.15 -4.82 2.09
C ALA A 30 -0.74 -5.46 1.02
N VAL A 31 -0.18 -6.37 0.25
CA VAL A 31 -0.91 -7.09 -0.80
C VAL A 31 -0.73 -8.60 -0.64
N PRO A 32 -1.76 -9.40 -0.93
CA PRO A 32 -1.64 -10.85 -0.84
C PRO A 32 -0.73 -11.41 -1.94
N SER A 33 -0.16 -12.59 -1.69
CA SER A 33 0.73 -13.30 -2.62
C SER A 33 0.14 -13.54 -4.01
N SER A 34 -1.19 -13.54 -4.12
CA SER A 34 -1.92 -13.69 -5.38
C SER A 34 -1.67 -12.53 -6.35
N VAL A 35 -1.35 -11.34 -5.85
CA VAL A 35 -1.09 -10.15 -6.67
C VAL A 35 0.36 -10.16 -7.17
N ARG A 36 0.54 -10.30 -8.48
CA ARG A 36 1.86 -10.26 -9.14
C ARG A 36 2.25 -8.89 -9.69
N ARG A 37 1.26 -8.06 -9.99
CA ARG A 37 1.44 -6.74 -10.60
C ARG A 37 0.32 -5.86 -10.10
N VAL A 38 0.64 -4.59 -9.93
CA VAL A 38 -0.32 -3.55 -9.58
C VAL A 38 -0.28 -2.46 -10.61
N ARG A 39 -1.41 -1.79 -10.78
CA ARG A 39 -1.51 -0.60 -11.61
C ARG A 39 -1.76 0.59 -10.71
N LEU A 40 -0.89 1.60 -10.80
CA LEU A 40 -1.09 2.85 -10.11
C LEU A 40 -1.92 3.79 -10.97
N HIS A 41 -2.94 4.36 -10.34
CA HIS A 41 -3.81 5.38 -10.89
C HIS A 41 -3.54 6.66 -10.13
N MET A 42 -2.92 7.62 -10.82
CA MET A 42 -2.52 8.90 -10.28
C MET A 42 -3.12 10.03 -11.10
N THR A 43 -3.52 11.08 -10.41
CA THR A 43 -4.03 12.31 -11.01
C THR A 43 -3.32 13.47 -10.32
N THR A 44 -2.67 14.33 -11.10
CA THR A 44 -2.06 15.56 -10.59
C THR A 44 -3.14 16.59 -10.31
N SER A 45 -2.97 17.38 -9.26
CA SER A 45 -3.90 18.47 -8.96
C SER A 45 -3.83 19.59 -9.98
N ASP A 46 -2.70 19.73 -10.65
CA ASP A 46 -2.50 20.69 -11.73
C ASP A 46 -2.40 19.97 -13.08
N CYS A 47 -3.08 20.50 -14.09
CA CYS A 47 -3.10 19.94 -15.45
C CYS A 47 -1.76 20.16 -16.18
N ALA A 48 -0.98 21.16 -15.76
CA ALA A 48 0.35 21.43 -16.29
C ALA A 48 1.45 20.64 -15.57
N ALA A 49 1.17 20.04 -14.41
CA ALA A 49 2.13 19.20 -13.70
C ALA A 49 2.38 17.87 -14.42
N SER A 50 3.64 17.48 -14.51
CA SER A 50 4.07 16.22 -15.11
C SER A 50 4.38 15.21 -14.01
N CYS A 51 3.72 14.05 -14.04
CA CYS A 51 3.99 12.95 -13.11
C CYS A 51 4.77 11.83 -13.80
N LYS A 52 5.83 11.35 -13.14
CA LYS A 52 6.69 10.27 -13.60
C LYS A 52 6.87 9.24 -12.50
N ILE A 53 6.68 7.97 -12.84
CA ILE A 53 6.94 6.86 -11.93
C ILE A 53 8.39 6.40 -12.16
N LEU A 54 9.18 6.33 -11.10
CA LEU A 54 10.59 5.97 -11.16
C LEU A 54 10.78 4.44 -11.13
N SER A 55 9.95 3.72 -10.38
CA SER A 55 10.09 2.27 -10.17
C SER A 55 9.12 1.40 -10.99
N GLY A 56 8.44 1.97 -12.00
CA GLY A 56 7.39 1.29 -12.76
C GLY A 56 7.54 1.42 -14.26
N ASP A 57 6.78 0.62 -15.00
CA ASP A 57 6.66 0.78 -16.44
C ASP A 57 6.04 2.13 -16.78
N ARG A 58 6.35 2.65 -17.98
CA ARG A 58 5.81 3.91 -18.52
C ARG A 58 4.26 3.96 -18.56
N SER A 59 3.60 2.81 -18.43
CA SER A 59 2.14 2.65 -18.38
C SER A 59 1.54 2.76 -16.96
N GLY A 60 2.38 2.88 -15.93
CA GLY A 60 1.96 2.89 -14.52
C GLY A 60 1.72 1.51 -13.92
N THR A 61 2.22 0.46 -14.56
CA THR A 61 2.20 -0.91 -14.03
C THR A 61 3.51 -1.17 -13.31
N VAL A 62 3.44 -1.72 -12.10
CA VAL A 62 4.61 -2.15 -11.33
C VAL A 62 4.49 -3.65 -11.05
N GLN A 63 5.53 -4.40 -11.37
CA GLN A 63 5.62 -5.82 -10.99
C GLN A 63 6.04 -5.91 -9.52
N LEU A 64 5.37 -6.78 -8.77
CA LEU A 64 5.63 -6.96 -7.35
C LEU A 64 6.39 -8.25 -7.09
N GLU A 65 7.56 -8.09 -6.49
CA GLU A 65 8.35 -9.18 -5.95
C GLU A 65 7.90 -9.52 -4.53
N ASP A 66 8.19 -10.74 -4.09
CA ASP A 66 7.88 -11.17 -2.73
C ASP A 66 8.69 -10.35 -1.71
N GLY A 67 8.01 -9.78 -0.70
CA GLY A 67 8.60 -8.85 0.26
C GLY A 67 8.31 -7.37 -0.03
N LEU A 68 9.21 -6.49 0.38
CA LEU A 68 9.04 -5.04 0.32
C LEU A 68 9.39 -4.50 -1.08
N ASN A 69 8.42 -3.89 -1.76
CA ASN A 69 8.59 -3.21 -3.03
C ASN A 69 8.47 -1.70 -2.81
N ARG A 70 9.46 -0.92 -3.26
CA ARG A 70 9.44 0.54 -3.14
C ARG A 70 9.17 1.18 -4.49
N ILE A 71 8.14 2.02 -4.54
CA ILE A 71 7.67 2.69 -5.74
C ILE A 71 7.74 4.19 -5.49
N ASP A 72 8.67 4.85 -6.18
CA ASP A 72 8.80 6.30 -6.09
C ASP A 72 8.14 6.96 -7.29
N VAL A 73 7.35 7.99 -7.02
CA VAL A 73 6.61 8.78 -8.00
C VAL A 73 7.03 10.23 -7.84
N GLU A 74 7.54 10.82 -8.91
CA GLU A 74 7.96 12.21 -8.93
C GLU A 74 6.93 13.04 -9.70
N VAL A 75 6.46 14.12 -9.08
CA VAL A 75 5.55 15.09 -9.68
C VAL A 75 6.27 16.41 -9.82
N ILE A 76 6.38 16.92 -11.03
CA ILE A 76 7.10 18.14 -11.37
C ILE A 76 6.07 19.15 -11.87
N ALA A 77 5.91 20.26 -11.16
CA ALA A 77 5.07 21.38 -11.58
C ALA A 77 5.75 22.21 -12.67
N GLU A 78 4.98 23.06 -13.36
CA GLU A 78 5.48 23.89 -14.47
C GLU A 78 6.61 24.84 -14.04
N ASP A 79 6.53 25.39 -12.82
CA ASP A 79 7.56 26.26 -12.22
C ASP A 79 8.87 25.51 -11.87
N GLY A 80 8.92 24.19 -12.05
CA GLY A 80 10.08 23.35 -11.73
C GLY A 80 10.09 22.80 -10.31
N THR A 81 9.05 23.09 -9.52
CA THR A 81 8.88 22.49 -8.18
C THR A 81 8.58 21.00 -8.33
N ALA A 82 9.44 20.15 -7.77
CA ALA A 82 9.26 18.70 -7.77
C ALA A 82 8.85 18.17 -6.39
N LYS A 83 7.99 17.17 -6.36
CA LYS A 83 7.56 16.45 -5.16
C LYS A 83 7.59 14.95 -5.41
N THR A 84 8.23 14.21 -4.50
CA THR A 84 8.34 12.75 -4.60
C THR A 84 7.44 12.06 -3.58
N TYR A 85 6.63 11.14 -4.07
CA TYR A 85 5.76 10.25 -3.30
C TYR A 85 6.34 8.83 -3.33
N SER A 86 6.66 8.30 -2.16
CA SER A 86 7.19 6.95 -1.96
C SER A 86 6.08 6.02 -1.47
N ILE A 87 5.76 5.00 -2.26
CA ILE A 87 4.80 3.96 -1.93
C ILE A 87 5.56 2.66 -1.64
N GLN A 88 5.39 2.14 -0.43
CA GLN A 88 5.97 0.88 0.01
C GLN A 88 4.89 -0.22 -0.02
N LEU A 89 5.00 -1.11 -0.99
CA LEU A 89 4.10 -2.26 -1.16
C LEU A 89 4.76 -3.52 -0.65
N THR A 90 4.26 -4.05 0.46
CA THR A 90 4.70 -5.33 1.01
C THR A 90 3.84 -6.44 0.44
N LYS A 91 4.40 -7.23 -0.47
CA LYS A 91 3.75 -8.46 -0.95
C LYS A 91 3.95 -9.55 0.08
N LEU A 92 2.85 -9.95 0.71
CA LEU A 92 2.82 -11.07 1.63
C LEU A 92 3.12 -12.33 0.83
N SER A 93 4.16 -13.08 1.21
CA SER A 93 4.37 -14.42 0.67
C SER A 93 3.36 -15.38 1.31
N ALA A 94 2.92 -16.39 0.55
CA ALA A 94 1.97 -17.40 1.06
C ALA A 94 2.47 -18.11 2.35
N SER A 95 3.80 -18.19 2.53
CA SER A 95 4.42 -18.74 3.73
C SER A 95 4.32 -17.83 4.97
N ALA A 96 4.08 -16.52 4.78
CA ALA A 96 3.98 -15.52 5.85
C ALA A 96 2.53 -15.27 6.32
N ALA A 97 1.53 -15.79 5.61
CA ALA A 97 0.11 -15.72 5.98
C ALA A 97 -0.30 -16.78 7.03
N ARG A 98 0.66 -17.40 7.71
CA ARG A 98 0.39 -18.11 8.96
C ARG A 98 0.33 -17.05 10.06
N LEU A 99 -0.86 -16.69 10.53
CA LEU A 99 -0.97 -15.97 11.80
C LEU A 99 -0.24 -16.81 12.85
N THR A 100 0.88 -16.31 13.35
CA THR A 100 1.58 -16.98 14.45
C THR A 100 0.83 -16.78 15.75
N GLU A 101 0.18 -15.61 15.92
CA GLU A 101 -0.51 -15.22 17.15
C GLU A 101 -1.69 -14.29 16.83
N LEU A 102 -2.82 -14.52 17.49
CA LEU A 102 -3.94 -13.59 17.57
C LEU A 102 -4.22 -13.36 19.06
N THR A 103 -3.83 -12.21 19.58
CA THR A 103 -4.10 -11.81 20.97
C THR A 103 -5.20 -10.75 21.00
N VAL A 104 -6.25 -11.03 21.77
CA VAL A 104 -7.29 -10.05 22.10
C VAL A 104 -6.93 -9.46 23.46
N GLU A 105 -6.69 -8.15 23.54
CA GLU A 105 -6.35 -7.49 24.81
C GLU A 105 -7.45 -7.73 25.85
N GLY A 106 -7.14 -8.55 26.86
CA GLY A 106 -8.02 -8.85 28.00
C GLY A 106 -8.62 -10.26 28.05
N HIS A 107 -8.48 -11.09 27.00
CA HIS A 107 -9.04 -12.45 26.98
C HIS A 107 -8.14 -13.49 26.29
N GLN A 108 -8.00 -14.68 26.89
CA GLN A 108 -7.33 -15.82 26.26
C GLN A 108 -8.33 -16.59 25.39
N LEU A 109 -8.03 -16.74 24.10
CA LEU A 109 -8.77 -17.64 23.21
C LEU A 109 -8.51 -19.09 23.63
N GLN A 110 -9.56 -19.86 23.87
CA GLN A 110 -9.47 -21.30 24.09
C GLN A 110 -10.31 -22.08 23.06
N PRO A 111 -9.72 -23.07 22.37
CA PRO A 111 -8.29 -23.45 22.39
C PRO A 111 -7.39 -22.35 21.78
N GLY A 112 -6.08 -22.43 22.02
CA GLY A 112 -5.11 -21.46 21.47
C GLY A 112 -5.27 -21.32 19.95
N PHE A 113 -5.03 -20.10 19.44
CA PHE A 113 -5.23 -19.77 18.03
C PHE A 113 -4.61 -20.82 17.10
N THR A 114 -5.44 -21.39 16.23
CA THR A 114 -5.03 -22.36 15.21
C THR A 114 -5.60 -21.93 13.86
N PRO A 115 -4.77 -21.78 12.81
CA PRO A 115 -5.21 -21.22 11.52
C PRO A 115 -6.21 -22.10 10.76
N ASP A 116 -6.43 -23.33 11.22
CA ASP A 116 -7.35 -24.32 10.63
C ASP A 116 -8.71 -24.39 11.34
N LEU A 117 -8.95 -23.53 12.33
CA LEU A 117 -10.12 -23.59 13.21
C LEU A 117 -10.91 -22.28 13.11
N TYR A 118 -12.15 -22.38 12.61
CA TYR A 118 -13.04 -21.25 12.33
C TYR A 118 -14.02 -20.92 13.49
N GLU A 119 -14.03 -21.72 14.55
CA GLU A 119 -14.90 -21.54 15.71
C GLU A 119 -14.08 -21.37 17.00
N TYR A 120 -14.26 -20.23 17.67
CA TYR A 120 -13.64 -19.94 18.97
C TYR A 120 -14.73 -19.61 19.98
N CYS A 121 -14.63 -20.16 21.19
CA CYS A 121 -15.50 -19.81 22.32
C CYS A 121 -14.68 -19.04 23.35
N CYS A 122 -15.09 -17.82 23.67
CA CYS A 122 -14.49 -17.06 24.76
C CYS A 122 -15.06 -17.58 26.09
N THR A 123 -14.23 -18.16 26.96
CA THR A 123 -14.63 -18.46 28.34
C THR A 123 -14.34 -17.25 29.23
N CYS A 124 -15.40 -16.58 29.69
CA CYS A 124 -15.30 -15.60 30.79
C CYS A 124 -15.02 -16.34 32.10
N PHE A 125 -14.09 -15.81 32.91
CA PHE A 125 -13.97 -16.10 34.34
C PHE A 125 -14.56 -14.94 35.15
#